data_AF-A0A7S2KWM4-F1
#
_entry.id   AF-A0A7S2KWM4-F1
#
_cell.length_a   1.000
_cell.length_b   1.000
_cell.length_c   1.000
_cell.angle_alpha   90.00
_cell.angle_beta   90.00
_cell.angle_gamma   90.00
#
_symmetry.space_group_name_H-M   'P 1'
#
loop_
_entity.id
_entity.type
_entity.pdbx_description
1 polymer ?
#
loop_
_entity_poly.entity_id
_entity_poly.type
_entity_poly.pdbx_seq_one_letter_code
_entity_poly.pdbx_strand_id
1 'polypeptide(L)'
;CTAVCGVGYDGVATQVTCGLEGQFAGSAPSCSLASCSVPAFLETAAVVHTCDDIYYGQSCTASCPTGFTGEPEELVCDTALVGQAPECEGSECSRNFPWGDGLDTSSCSGLTTSESCTVTCQGGYVVEVDAGATVSCAADGA
;
A
#
# COMPACT_ATOMS: atom_id res chain seq x y z
N CYS A 1 21.21 -27.23 29.09
CA CYS A 1 20.04 -26.47 28.59
C CYS A 1 20.37 -25.88 27.22
N THR A 2 19.35 -25.58 26.42
CA THR A 2 19.53 -24.88 25.14
C THR A 2 19.12 -23.44 25.36
N ALA A 3 20.01 -22.50 25.03
CA ALA A 3 19.72 -21.08 25.02
C ALA A 3 19.16 -20.70 23.65
N VAL A 4 17.97 -20.10 23.64
CA VAL A 4 17.25 -19.66 22.43
C VAL A 4 17.02 -18.15 22.51
N CYS A 5 16.84 -17.51 21.36
CA CYS A 5 16.47 -16.10 21.32
C CYS A 5 15.04 -15.89 21.83
N GLY A 6 14.78 -14.71 22.40
CA GLY A 6 13.45 -14.33 22.85
C GLY A 6 12.50 -14.01 21.69
N VAL A 7 11.22 -13.81 22.00
CA VAL A 7 10.22 -13.36 21.02
C VAL A 7 10.69 -12.05 20.37
N GLY A 8 10.58 -11.97 19.04
CA GLY A 8 11.01 -10.79 18.27
C GLY A 8 12.50 -10.77 17.90
N TYR A 9 13.24 -11.83 18.19
CA TYR A 9 14.65 -11.95 17.86
C TYR A 9 14.98 -13.24 17.14
N ASP A 10 15.77 -13.13 16.08
CA ASP A 10 16.32 -14.25 15.32
C ASP A 10 17.77 -14.54 15.71
N GLY A 11 18.12 -15.82 15.77
CA GLY A 11 19.48 -16.25 16.06
C GLY A 11 19.60 -17.76 16.20
N VAL A 12 20.84 -18.25 16.13
CA VAL A 12 21.13 -19.67 16.25
C VAL A 12 21.18 -20.06 17.72
N ALA A 13 20.37 -21.03 18.11
CA ALA A 13 20.36 -21.56 19.48
C ALA A 13 21.69 -22.20 19.85
N THR A 14 22.17 -21.97 21.07
CA THR A 14 23.43 -22.54 21.58
C THR A 14 23.17 -23.49 22.74
N GLN A 15 24.04 -24.49 22.89
CA GLN A 15 23.97 -25.42 24.01
C GLN A 15 24.80 -24.91 25.18
N VAL A 16 24.21 -24.92 26.37
CA VAL A 16 24.85 -24.50 27.62
C VAL A 16 24.76 -25.66 28.61
N THR A 17 25.87 -26.01 29.25
CA THR A 17 25.96 -27.15 30.17
C THR A 17 26.41 -26.67 31.54
N CYS A 18 25.83 -27.21 32.62
CA CYS A 18 26.31 -26.89 33.97
C CYS A 18 27.55 -27.76 34.28
N GLY A 19 28.69 -27.11 34.50
CA GLY A 19 29.94 -27.75 34.87
C GLY A 19 29.97 -28.18 36.34
N LEU A 20 30.90 -29.08 36.66
CA LEU A 20 31.07 -29.66 38.00
C LEU A 20 31.46 -28.64 39.08
N GLU A 21 32.00 -27.49 38.67
CA GLU A 21 32.35 -26.37 39.54
C GLU A 21 31.19 -25.37 39.73
N GLY A 22 29.99 -25.69 39.23
CA GLY A 22 28.82 -24.81 39.31
C GLY A 22 28.80 -23.68 38.28
N GLN A 23 29.66 -23.72 37.27
CA GLN A 23 29.74 -22.72 36.20
C GLN A 23 29.11 -23.23 34.89
N PHE A 24 28.45 -22.34 34.17
CA PHE A 24 27.92 -22.67 32.85
C PHE A 24 29.05 -22.74 31.82
N ALA A 25 29.13 -23.85 31.08
CA ALA A 25 30.01 -24.08 29.95
C ALA A 25 29.21 -23.97 28.64
N GLY A 26 29.69 -23.13 27.71
CA GLY A 26 29.01 -22.79 26.46
C GLY A 26 29.04 -21.28 26.22
N SER A 27 28.51 -20.83 25.08
CA SER A 27 28.38 -19.41 24.74
C SER A 27 26.91 -19.01 24.63
N ALA A 28 26.60 -17.75 24.94
CA ALA A 28 25.29 -17.19 24.64
C ALA A 28 25.10 -17.12 23.10
N PRO A 29 23.86 -17.31 22.60
CA PRO A 29 23.57 -17.12 21.19
C PRO A 29 23.67 -15.64 20.82
N SER A 30 24.06 -15.35 19.58
CA SER A 30 23.94 -14.00 19.02
C SER A 30 22.52 -13.83 18.47
N CYS A 31 21.76 -12.92 19.06
CA CYS A 31 20.39 -12.62 18.65
C CYS A 31 20.31 -11.23 18.01
N SER A 32 19.65 -11.12 16.87
CA SER A 32 19.33 -9.87 16.17
C SER A 32 17.81 -9.69 16.12
N LEU A 33 17.33 -8.47 15.88
CA LEU A 33 15.89 -8.24 15.70
C LEU A 33 15.35 -9.07 14.54
N ALA A 34 14.21 -9.70 14.75
CA ALA A 34 13.49 -10.40 13.68
C ALA A 34 12.92 -9.37 12.70
N SER A 35 13.01 -9.67 11.40
CA SER A 35 12.39 -8.85 10.36
C SER A 35 10.97 -9.36 10.07
N CYS A 36 10.05 -8.43 9.84
CA CYS A 36 8.72 -8.76 9.33
C CYS A 36 8.73 -8.80 7.80
N SER A 37 8.11 -9.84 7.23
CA SER A 37 7.85 -9.89 5.81
C SER A 37 6.60 -9.09 5.46
N VAL A 38 6.62 -8.42 4.30
CA VAL A 38 5.45 -7.70 3.78
C VAL A 38 4.36 -8.73 3.43
N PRO A 39 3.14 -8.60 3.99
CA PRO A 39 2.04 -9.50 3.70
C PRO A 39 1.45 -9.24 2.31
N ALA A 40 0.92 -10.30 1.67
CA ALA A 40 0.45 -10.25 0.29
C ALA A 40 -0.68 -9.22 0.01
N PHE A 41 -1.43 -8.80 1.04
CA PHE A 41 -2.47 -7.79 0.86
C PHE A 41 -1.91 -6.38 0.63
N LEU A 42 -0.67 -6.12 1.07
CA LEU A 42 0.04 -4.88 0.80
C LEU A 42 0.73 -4.88 -0.56
N GLU A 43 1.01 -6.07 -1.12
CA GLU A 43 1.62 -6.25 -2.44
C GLU A 43 0.58 -6.13 -3.58
N THR A 44 -0.28 -5.11 -3.53
CA THR A 44 -1.31 -4.86 -4.53
C THR A 44 -1.24 -3.41 -5.02
N ALA A 45 -1.66 -3.15 -6.26
CA ALA A 45 -1.69 -1.79 -6.79
C ALA A 45 -2.73 -0.87 -6.10
N ALA A 46 -3.58 -1.44 -5.24
CA ALA A 46 -4.61 -0.71 -4.50
C ALA A 46 -4.08 -0.05 -3.22
N VAL A 47 -2.83 -0.32 -2.82
CA VAL A 47 -2.23 0.18 -1.58
C VAL A 47 -0.78 0.57 -1.82
N VAL A 48 -0.32 1.64 -1.18
CA VAL A 48 1.10 2.01 -1.08
C VAL A 48 1.53 1.94 0.38
N HIS A 49 2.76 1.53 0.67
CA HIS A 49 3.20 1.34 2.05
C HIS A 49 4.67 1.69 2.25
N THR A 50 5.05 1.85 3.52
CA THR A 50 6.45 2.00 3.97
C THR A 50 6.98 0.76 4.69
N CYS A 51 6.29 -0.38 4.54
CA CYS A 51 6.53 -1.61 5.31
C CYS A 51 7.75 -2.46 4.89
N ASP A 52 8.64 -1.92 4.07
CA ASP A 52 9.86 -2.60 3.64
C ASP A 52 10.92 -2.56 4.75
N ASP A 53 11.63 -3.67 4.93
CA ASP A 53 12.76 -3.81 5.87
C ASP A 53 12.45 -3.41 7.32
N ILE A 54 11.29 -3.82 7.82
CA ILE A 54 10.82 -3.48 9.18
C ILE A 54 11.13 -4.59 10.17
N TYR A 55 11.54 -4.19 11.37
CA TYR A 55 11.96 -5.08 12.44
C TYR A 55 11.00 -5.09 13.62
N TYR A 56 11.08 -6.13 14.45
CA TYR A 56 10.27 -6.29 15.64
C TYR A 56 10.20 -5.00 16.49
N GLY A 57 8.99 -4.59 16.83
CA GLY A 57 8.66 -3.38 17.59
C GLY A 57 8.59 -2.10 16.76
N GLN A 58 8.89 -2.14 15.46
CA GLN A 58 8.72 -0.99 14.56
C GLN A 58 7.32 -0.98 13.91
N SER A 59 6.92 0.19 13.42
CA SER A 59 5.68 0.37 12.67
C SER A 59 5.92 0.97 11.29
N CYS A 60 4.97 0.71 10.38
CA CYS A 60 4.84 1.37 9.09
C CYS A 60 3.43 1.86 8.87
N THR A 61 3.26 2.57 7.75
CA THR A 61 1.98 3.06 7.30
C THR A 61 1.65 2.46 5.94
N ALA A 62 0.40 2.06 5.78
CA ALA A 62 -0.23 1.78 4.50
C ALA A 62 -1.21 2.89 4.18
N SER A 63 -1.20 3.38 2.94
CA SER A 63 -2.05 4.48 2.48
C SER A 63 -2.58 4.22 1.08
N CYS A 64 -3.58 4.99 0.67
CA CYS A 64 -4.14 4.89 -0.66
C CYS A 64 -3.18 5.42 -1.73
N PRO A 65 -3.14 4.77 -2.91
CA PRO A 65 -2.36 5.26 -4.04
C PRO A 65 -2.93 6.58 -4.57
N THR A 66 -2.16 7.25 -5.44
CA THR A 66 -2.59 8.48 -6.09
C THR A 66 -3.92 8.27 -6.82
N GLY A 67 -4.82 9.26 -6.75
CA GLY A 67 -6.17 9.16 -7.31
C GLY A 67 -7.19 8.45 -6.43
N PHE A 68 -6.77 7.93 -5.28
CA PHE A 68 -7.68 7.33 -4.29
C PHE A 68 -7.59 8.10 -2.97
N THR A 69 -8.67 8.09 -2.22
CA THR A 69 -8.78 8.72 -0.90
C THR A 69 -9.28 7.70 0.12
N GLY A 70 -8.70 7.73 1.31
CA GLY A 70 -9.01 6.83 2.42
C GLY A 70 -8.16 7.20 3.63
N GLU A 71 -8.55 6.71 4.81
CA GLU A 71 -7.72 6.88 6.02
C GLU A 71 -6.52 5.95 5.97
N PRO A 72 -5.29 6.45 6.24
CA PRO A 72 -4.11 5.59 6.29
C PRO A 72 -4.15 4.68 7.53
N GLU A 73 -3.63 3.47 7.37
CA GLU A 73 -3.58 2.47 8.43
C GLU A 73 -2.13 2.29 8.92
N GLU A 74 -1.96 2.18 10.25
CA GLU A 74 -0.67 1.87 10.86
C GLU A 74 -0.56 0.36 11.07
N LEU A 75 0.58 -0.22 10.67
CA LEU A 75 0.90 -1.62 10.90
C LEU A 75 2.12 -1.74 11.81
N VAL A 76 2.09 -2.71 12.71
CA VAL A 76 3.15 -2.94 13.70
C VAL A 76 3.78 -4.29 13.46
N CYS A 77 5.11 -4.33 13.39
CA CYS A 77 5.87 -5.57 13.33
C CYS A 77 6.01 -6.16 14.73
N ASP A 78 5.19 -7.17 15.05
CA ASP A 78 5.35 -8.02 16.21
C ASP A 78 5.97 -9.35 15.76
N THR A 79 5.36 -10.50 16.03
CA THR A 79 5.78 -11.79 15.44
C THR A 79 5.54 -11.88 13.92
N ALA A 80 4.65 -11.02 13.41
CA ALA A 80 4.38 -10.76 12.02
C ALA A 80 3.93 -9.30 11.88
N LEU A 81 3.80 -8.82 10.64
CA LEU A 81 3.21 -7.51 10.42
C LEU A 81 1.70 -7.56 10.72
N VAL A 82 1.28 -6.86 11.77
CA VAL A 82 -0.11 -6.82 12.24
C VAL A 82 -0.73 -5.48 11.85
N GLY A 83 -1.89 -5.55 11.20
CA GLY A 83 -2.67 -4.40 10.77
C GLY A 83 -3.59 -4.78 9.61
N GLN A 84 -4.16 -3.77 8.96
CA GLN A 84 -5.07 -3.95 7.82
C GLN A 84 -4.70 -3.00 6.68
N ALA A 85 -5.23 -3.29 5.49
CA ALA A 85 -5.17 -2.34 4.38
C ALA A 85 -6.17 -1.20 4.60
N PRO A 86 -5.84 0.03 4.19
CA PRO A 86 -6.80 1.13 4.18
C PRO A 86 -7.94 0.88 3.20
N GLU A 87 -9.13 1.38 3.52
CA GLU A 87 -10.26 1.42 2.58
C GLU A 87 -10.08 2.60 1.62
N CYS A 88 -9.82 2.31 0.34
CA CYS A 88 -9.53 3.32 -0.67
C CYS A 88 -10.68 3.48 -1.67
N GLU A 89 -11.21 4.70 -1.75
CA GLU A 89 -12.24 5.09 -2.70
C GLU A 89 -11.65 5.98 -3.79
N GLY A 90 -12.12 5.82 -5.04
CA GLY A 90 -11.68 6.65 -6.15
C GLY A 90 -12.05 8.11 -5.92
N SER A 91 -11.08 9.02 -6.05
CA SER A 91 -11.34 10.45 -5.95
C SER A 91 -12.12 10.96 -7.15
N GLU A 92 -13.02 11.92 -6.94
CA GLU A 92 -13.74 12.58 -8.04
C GLU A 92 -12.79 13.39 -8.93
N CYS A 93 -12.87 13.17 -10.24
CA CYS A 93 -12.16 13.97 -11.23
C CYS A 93 -12.81 15.34 -11.38
N SER A 94 -12.09 16.37 -10.92
CA SER A 94 -12.48 17.78 -11.04
C SER A 94 -11.49 18.63 -11.85
N ARG A 95 -10.33 18.08 -12.22
CA ARG A 95 -9.31 18.73 -13.05
C ARG A 95 -9.36 18.23 -14.48
N ASN A 96 -8.98 19.11 -15.42
CA ASN A 96 -9.00 18.87 -16.86
C ASN A 96 -10.32 18.30 -17.39
N PHE A 97 -11.42 18.68 -16.74
CA PHE A 97 -12.76 18.38 -17.21
C PHE A 97 -12.89 18.80 -18.68
N PRO A 98 -13.37 17.95 -19.59
CA PRO A 98 -13.48 18.34 -21.00
C PRO A 98 -14.41 19.55 -21.14
N TRP A 99 -13.97 20.60 -21.81
CA TRP A 99 -14.76 21.82 -22.03
C TRP A 99 -14.65 22.29 -23.48
N GLY A 100 -15.75 22.76 -24.05
CA GLY A 100 -15.83 23.24 -25.42
C GLY A 100 -17.26 23.69 -25.79
N ASP A 101 -17.38 24.62 -26.72
CA ASP A 101 -18.68 25.05 -27.24
C ASP A 101 -19.32 23.92 -28.06
N GLY A 102 -20.59 23.60 -27.77
CA GLY A 102 -21.30 22.50 -28.42
C GLY A 102 -20.79 21.10 -28.04
N LEU A 103 -20.10 20.95 -26.89
CA LEU A 103 -19.67 19.65 -26.37
C LEU A 103 -20.67 19.13 -25.33
N ASP A 104 -21.15 17.90 -25.51
CA ASP A 104 -21.90 17.15 -24.51
C ASP A 104 -20.94 16.36 -23.61
N THR A 105 -20.90 16.77 -22.35
CA THR A 105 -20.07 16.17 -21.28
C THR A 105 -20.93 15.65 -20.14
N SER A 106 -22.22 15.40 -20.40
CA SER A 106 -23.19 14.98 -19.39
C SER A 106 -22.80 13.66 -18.72
N SER A 107 -22.10 12.78 -19.45
CA SER A 107 -21.58 11.51 -18.96
C SER A 107 -20.26 11.62 -18.17
N CYS A 108 -19.63 12.81 -18.13
CA CYS A 108 -18.34 13.04 -17.47
C CYS A 108 -18.48 13.64 -16.06
N SER A 109 -19.67 14.06 -15.66
CA SER A 109 -19.88 14.67 -14.34
C SER A 109 -19.86 13.62 -13.24
N GLY A 110 -19.06 13.83 -12.20
CA GLY A 110 -18.99 12.94 -11.03
C GLY A 110 -18.23 11.64 -11.27
N LEU A 111 -17.41 11.57 -12.34
CA LEU A 111 -16.52 10.44 -12.54
C LEU A 111 -15.46 10.39 -11.44
N THR A 112 -15.17 9.18 -10.99
CA THR A 112 -14.11 8.85 -10.06
C THR A 112 -12.94 8.15 -10.75
N THR A 113 -11.78 8.12 -10.10
CA THR A 113 -10.58 7.46 -10.64
C THR A 113 -10.90 6.05 -11.14
N SER A 114 -10.40 5.72 -12.34
CA SER A 114 -10.67 4.50 -13.11
C SER A 114 -11.99 4.45 -13.89
N GLU A 115 -12.83 5.48 -13.80
CA GLU A 115 -14.00 5.63 -14.67
C GLU A 115 -13.67 6.39 -15.96
N SER A 116 -14.53 6.26 -16.98
CA SER A 116 -14.38 6.96 -18.25
C SER A 116 -15.72 7.45 -18.78
N CYS A 117 -15.70 8.58 -19.48
CA CYS A 117 -16.86 9.12 -20.18
C CYS A 117 -16.58 9.26 -21.67
N THR A 118 -17.66 9.39 -22.43
CA THR A 118 -17.60 9.70 -23.86
C THR A 118 -18.09 11.12 -24.07
N VAL A 119 -17.25 11.95 -24.67
CA VAL A 119 -17.65 13.30 -25.08
C VAL A 119 -18.15 13.28 -26.52
N THR A 120 -19.27 13.96 -26.77
CA THR A 120 -19.88 14.03 -28.10
C THR A 120 -20.25 15.45 -28.47
N CYS A 121 -20.36 15.76 -29.76
CA CYS A 121 -20.82 17.08 -30.19
C CYS A 121 -22.36 17.17 -30.12
N GLN A 122 -22.85 18.28 -29.62
CA GLN A 122 -24.26 18.63 -29.61
C GLN A 122 -24.76 18.83 -31.05
N GLY A 123 -26.06 18.59 -31.28
CA GLY A 123 -26.66 18.70 -32.61
C GLY A 123 -26.42 20.07 -33.27
N GLY A 124 -25.83 20.07 -34.47
CA GLY A 124 -25.46 21.27 -35.22
C GLY A 124 -23.97 21.56 -35.29
N TYR A 125 -23.16 20.87 -34.48
CA TYR A 125 -21.70 20.93 -34.51
C TYR A 125 -21.13 19.74 -35.29
N VAL A 126 -20.08 19.96 -36.07
CA VAL A 126 -19.38 18.92 -36.84
C VAL A 126 -18.04 18.60 -36.18
N VAL A 127 -17.71 17.32 -36.08
CA VAL A 127 -16.44 16.87 -35.50
C VAL A 127 -15.33 17.06 -36.54
N GLU A 128 -14.34 17.91 -36.24
CA GLU A 128 -13.19 18.11 -37.14
C GLU A 128 -12.07 17.08 -36.90
N VAL A 129 -11.95 16.53 -35.68
CA VAL A 129 -11.02 15.45 -35.31
C VAL A 129 -11.57 14.64 -34.13
N ASP A 130 -11.52 13.30 -34.25
CA ASP A 130 -11.96 12.27 -33.29
C ASP A 130 -13.43 12.34 -32.81
N ALA A 131 -14.32 11.68 -33.57
CA ALA A 131 -15.73 11.56 -33.20
C ALA A 131 -15.90 10.52 -32.07
N GLY A 132 -16.16 11.00 -30.86
CA GLY A 132 -16.39 10.16 -29.69
C GLY A 132 -15.13 9.93 -28.85
N ALA A 133 -14.40 11.00 -28.55
CA ALA A 133 -13.26 10.91 -27.64
C ALA A 133 -13.71 10.33 -26.29
N THR A 134 -13.10 9.21 -25.91
CA THR A 134 -13.27 8.64 -24.58
C THR A 134 -12.25 9.29 -23.65
N VAL A 135 -12.73 9.98 -22.62
CA VAL A 135 -11.90 10.63 -21.61
C VAL A 135 -11.95 9.77 -20.36
N SER A 136 -10.79 9.32 -19.89
CA SER A 136 -10.65 8.53 -18.67
C SER A 136 -10.24 9.42 -17.50
N CYS A 137 -10.87 9.22 -16.35
CA CYS A 137 -10.44 9.80 -15.08
C CYS A 137 -9.17 9.09 -14.59
N ALA A 138 -8.02 9.66 -14.93
CA ALA A 138 -6.72 9.13 -14.53
C ALA A 138 -6.39 9.47 -13.07
N ALA A 139 -5.65 8.58 -12.42
CA ALA A 139 -5.18 8.74 -11.05
C ALA A 139 -4.37 10.04 -10.82
N ASP A 140 -3.74 10.56 -11.88
CA ASP A 140 -2.89 11.75 -11.83
C ASP A 140 -3.67 13.08 -11.91
N GLY A 141 -5.00 13.04 -12.04
CA GLY A 141 -5.83 14.24 -12.21
C GLY A 141 -5.47 15.07 -13.45
N ALA A 142 -4.98 14.39 -14.50
CA ALA A 142 -4.51 14.96 -15.75
C ALA A 142 -5.48 14.68 -16.90
#